data_AF-A0A2R6HQJ6-F1
#
_entry.id   AF-A0A2R6HQJ6-F1
#
_cell.length_a   1.000
_cell.length_b   1.000
_cell.length_c   1.000
_cell.angle_alpha   90.00
_cell.angle_beta   90.00
_cell.angle_gamma   90.00
#
_symmetry.space_group_name_H-M   'P 1'
#
loop_
_entity.id
_entity.type
_entity.pdbx_description
1 polymer ?
#
loop_
_entity_poly.entity_id
_entity_poly.type
_entity_poly.pdbx_seq_one_letter_code
_entity_poly.pdbx_strand_id
1 'polypeptide(L)'
;MTDSDPGVLTVLNPRYRSVKNRATERLNGTLSTYRDPVRVSTPKSFTDDAIAVQALTAYGGTDESDRADRVSLLVAAADNRSVARAVRDAELVLNASEGEVENRGVYRSAEAHVDNANRQFDRAQRTLERANDSSGRQAIRQRAQAIRTLRTAYRQAHQAMHMLDRGTGTTVWVADRSDPIRNGTRAVNRTVLVEVSDLRPWTLGNLTVSVDGEQRMERPLRTVGGGPLENGTVPVRVRLTDRVNEIVVGVTDTDRKPGKDGAGGERVTATVRLDGDGLNDTYEQEGLGTDPLDPDSDSAETPDDESANSRSRGRACASPGGPAGTRFGASGSPVPAGGRYRW
;
A
#
# COMPACT_ATOMS: atom_id res chain seq x y z
N MET A 1 -28.35 -6.41 36.68
CA MET A 1 -28.15 -7.86 36.49
C MET A 1 -29.53 -8.48 36.44
N THR A 2 -30.05 -8.98 35.33
CA THR A 2 -29.46 -9.60 34.13
C THR A 2 -30.33 -9.21 32.91
N ASP A 3 -29.75 -8.54 31.93
CA ASP A 3 -29.33 -9.13 30.65
C ASP A 3 -30.49 -9.20 29.64
N SER A 4 -30.72 -8.08 28.96
CA SER A 4 -31.67 -7.96 27.84
C SER A 4 -30.90 -8.14 26.55
N ASP A 5 -30.95 -9.37 26.05
CA ASP A 5 -30.39 -9.89 24.81
C ASP A 5 -30.64 -8.97 23.58
N PRO A 6 -29.60 -8.40 22.94
CA PRO A 6 -29.74 -7.59 21.75
C PRO A 6 -29.79 -8.49 20.50
N GLY A 7 -30.85 -9.30 20.34
CA GLY A 7 -30.79 -10.33 19.29
C GLY A 7 -32.09 -10.83 18.68
N VAL A 8 -33.24 -10.72 19.33
CA VAL A 8 -34.40 -11.52 18.91
C VAL A 8 -35.54 -10.64 18.37
N LEU A 9 -35.71 -10.67 17.05
CA LEU A 9 -36.91 -10.22 16.34
C LEU A 9 -38.04 -11.26 16.52
N THR A 10 -38.70 -11.28 17.67
CA THR A 10 -39.97 -11.98 17.94
C THR A 10 -41.08 -10.92 17.98
N VAL A 11 -42.20 -10.95 17.25
CA VAL A 11 -42.86 -11.94 16.38
C VAL A 11 -43.41 -11.15 15.18
N LEU A 12 -42.85 -11.33 13.99
CA LEU A 12 -43.35 -10.66 12.79
C LEU A 12 -44.53 -11.42 12.19
N ASN A 13 -45.52 -10.68 11.69
CA ASN A 13 -46.60 -11.19 10.85
C ASN A 13 -46.03 -12.13 9.77
N PRO A 14 -46.52 -13.39 9.63
CA PRO A 14 -45.99 -14.39 8.70
C PRO A 14 -45.80 -13.89 7.27
N ARG A 15 -46.62 -12.92 6.84
CA ARG A 15 -46.56 -12.29 5.51
C ARG A 15 -45.24 -11.57 5.22
N TYR A 16 -44.50 -11.12 6.23
CA TYR A 16 -43.27 -10.34 6.04
C TYR A 16 -41.97 -11.08 6.44
N ARG A 17 -42.08 -12.32 6.93
CA ARG A 17 -40.93 -13.14 7.34
C ARG A 17 -39.92 -13.38 6.22
N SER A 18 -40.40 -13.65 5.00
CA SER A 18 -39.54 -13.82 3.81
C SER A 18 -38.82 -12.53 3.42
N VAL A 19 -39.47 -11.37 3.58
CA VAL A 19 -38.87 -10.05 3.27
C VAL A 19 -37.78 -9.72 4.29
N LYS A 20 -38.03 -9.93 5.58
CA LYS A 20 -37.00 -9.78 6.64
C LYS A 20 -35.81 -10.69 6.38
N ASN A 21 -36.02 -12.00 6.22
CA ASN A 21 -34.92 -12.95 6.10
C ASN A 21 -33.99 -12.57 4.93
N ARG A 22 -34.56 -12.19 3.79
CA ARG A 22 -33.79 -11.72 2.63
C ARG A 22 -33.05 -10.40 2.90
N ALA A 23 -33.65 -9.47 3.63
CA ALA A 23 -32.98 -8.22 4.01
C ALA A 23 -31.82 -8.48 4.99
N THR A 24 -32.02 -9.31 6.00
CA THR A 24 -30.98 -9.70 6.97
C THR A 24 -29.84 -10.46 6.30
N GLU A 25 -30.14 -11.42 5.44
CA GLU A 25 -29.13 -12.19 4.69
C GLU A 25 -28.27 -11.27 3.82
N ARG A 26 -28.87 -10.29 3.14
CA ARG A 26 -28.16 -9.29 2.35
C ARG A 26 -27.23 -8.43 3.21
N LEU A 27 -27.73 -7.85 4.31
CA LEU A 27 -26.93 -7.02 5.21
C LEU A 27 -25.77 -7.82 5.84
N ASN A 28 -26.02 -9.06 6.25
CA ASN A 28 -24.95 -9.92 6.76
C ASN A 28 -23.93 -10.26 5.67
N GLY A 29 -24.39 -10.41 4.41
CA GLY A 29 -23.53 -10.60 3.26
C GLY A 29 -22.59 -9.42 3.00
N THR A 30 -23.04 -8.17 3.25
CA THR A 30 -22.21 -6.98 3.02
C THR A 30 -21.08 -6.82 4.04
N LEU A 31 -21.20 -7.39 5.25
CA LEU A 31 -20.14 -7.34 6.27
C LEU A 31 -18.80 -7.91 5.78
N SER A 32 -18.84 -8.98 4.97
CA SER A 32 -17.65 -9.59 4.38
C SER A 32 -16.88 -8.68 3.41
N THR A 33 -17.50 -7.57 2.98
CA THR A 33 -16.91 -6.65 2.01
C THR A 33 -16.16 -5.49 2.66
N TYR A 34 -16.30 -5.29 3.97
CA TYR A 34 -15.58 -4.25 4.69
C TYR A 34 -14.11 -4.66 4.84
N ARG A 35 -13.22 -3.78 4.39
CA ARG A 35 -11.77 -3.94 4.55
C ARG A 35 -11.30 -3.37 5.89
N ASP A 36 -11.94 -2.29 6.32
CA ASP A 36 -11.79 -1.67 7.63
C ASP A 36 -13.17 -1.12 8.07
N PRO A 37 -13.30 -0.52 9.28
CA PRO A 37 -14.60 -0.06 9.78
C PRO A 37 -15.34 0.96 8.89
N VAL A 38 -14.66 1.61 7.94
CA VAL A 38 -15.23 2.67 7.07
C VAL A 38 -14.90 2.49 5.60
N ARG A 39 -14.25 1.40 5.18
CA ARG A 39 -13.95 1.15 3.76
C ARG A 39 -14.52 -0.18 3.32
N VAL A 40 -15.26 -0.13 2.23
CA VAL A 40 -15.76 -1.32 1.53
C VAL A 40 -14.87 -1.63 0.34
N SER A 41 -14.76 -2.91 -0.02
CA SER A 41 -13.95 -3.39 -1.14
C SER A 41 -14.70 -3.36 -2.47
N THR A 42 -16.04 -3.32 -2.43
CA THR A 42 -16.88 -3.43 -3.64
C THR A 42 -18.10 -2.53 -3.58
N PRO A 43 -18.49 -1.89 -4.70
CA PRO A 43 -19.73 -1.13 -4.78
C PRO A 43 -21.00 -2.00 -4.70
N LYS A 44 -20.85 -3.33 -4.65
CA LYS A 44 -21.96 -4.27 -4.50
C LYS A 44 -22.66 -4.12 -3.15
N SER A 45 -21.93 -3.82 -2.07
CA SER A 45 -22.50 -3.60 -0.73
C SER A 45 -23.66 -2.60 -0.78
N PHE A 46 -23.40 -1.39 -1.29
CA PHE A 46 -24.43 -0.35 -1.47
C PHE A 46 -25.65 -0.81 -2.30
N THR A 47 -25.45 -1.73 -3.24
CA THR A 47 -26.58 -2.27 -4.03
C THR A 47 -27.45 -3.16 -3.17
N ASP A 48 -26.83 -4.05 -2.41
CA ASP A 48 -27.51 -4.99 -1.53
C ASP A 48 -28.15 -4.26 -0.35
N ASP A 49 -27.47 -3.26 0.21
CA ASP A 49 -27.95 -2.38 1.27
C ASP A 49 -29.13 -1.53 0.81
N ALA A 50 -29.08 -0.93 -0.38
CA ALA A 50 -30.24 -0.20 -0.93
C ALA A 50 -31.46 -1.10 -1.16
N ILE A 51 -31.26 -2.36 -1.58
CA ILE A 51 -32.36 -3.31 -1.76
C ILE A 51 -32.93 -3.74 -0.41
N ALA A 52 -32.07 -4.03 0.58
CA ALA A 52 -32.48 -4.38 1.93
C ALA A 52 -33.27 -3.24 2.57
N VAL A 53 -32.78 -1.99 2.48
CA VAL A 53 -33.47 -0.80 2.99
C VAL A 53 -34.80 -0.58 2.27
N GLN A 54 -34.84 -0.69 0.94
CA GLN A 54 -36.09 -0.55 0.19
C GLN A 54 -37.14 -1.59 0.62
N ALA A 55 -36.72 -2.82 0.95
CA ALA A 55 -37.62 -3.87 1.41
C ALA A 55 -38.28 -3.53 2.77
N LEU A 56 -37.64 -2.69 3.61
CA LEU A 56 -38.19 -2.26 4.89
C LEU A 56 -39.43 -1.36 4.74
N THR A 57 -39.69 -0.81 3.55
CA THR A 57 -40.92 -0.04 3.28
C THR A 57 -42.20 -0.83 3.53
N ALA A 58 -42.14 -2.17 3.47
CA ALA A 58 -43.25 -3.04 3.80
C ALA A 58 -43.75 -2.88 5.26
N TYR A 59 -42.87 -2.42 6.17
CA TYR A 59 -43.18 -2.19 7.58
C TYR A 59 -43.60 -0.75 7.88
N GLY A 60 -43.48 0.18 6.92
CA GLY A 60 -43.91 1.56 7.12
C GLY A 60 -45.43 1.61 7.26
N GLY A 61 -45.91 1.95 8.46
CA GLY A 61 -47.34 1.90 8.81
C GLY A 61 -47.80 0.60 9.49
N THR A 62 -46.87 -0.23 9.94
CA THR A 62 -47.12 -1.31 10.91
C THR A 62 -46.55 -0.93 12.28
N ASP A 63 -46.81 -1.70 13.33
CA ASP A 63 -46.21 -1.50 14.67
C ASP A 63 -44.66 -1.56 14.66
N GLU A 64 -44.06 -2.17 13.63
CA GLU A 64 -42.61 -2.24 13.43
C GLU A 64 -42.03 -1.05 12.66
N SER A 65 -42.85 -0.03 12.36
CA SER A 65 -42.44 1.12 11.53
C SER A 65 -41.22 1.84 12.11
N ASP A 66 -41.19 2.07 13.42
CA ASP A 66 -40.07 2.76 14.08
C ASP A 66 -38.78 1.95 14.02
N ARG A 67 -38.90 0.62 14.12
CA ARG A 67 -37.75 -0.28 14.01
C ARG A 67 -37.22 -0.28 12.59
N ALA A 68 -38.10 -0.37 11.59
CA ALA A 68 -37.73 -0.29 10.18
C ALA A 68 -37.06 1.04 9.83
N ASP A 69 -37.57 2.15 10.38
CA ASP A 69 -36.99 3.47 10.21
C ASP A 69 -35.57 3.54 10.80
N ARG A 70 -35.38 3.12 12.05
CA ARG A 70 -34.06 3.06 12.71
C ARG A 70 -33.05 2.20 11.95
N VAL A 71 -33.44 1.01 11.49
CA VAL A 71 -32.54 0.13 10.71
C VAL A 71 -32.16 0.81 9.39
N SER A 72 -33.12 1.41 8.68
CA SER A 72 -32.82 2.13 7.43
C SER A 72 -31.86 3.30 7.62
N LEU A 73 -31.98 4.01 8.75
CA LEU A 73 -31.09 5.12 9.12
C LEU A 73 -29.67 4.63 9.38
N LEU A 74 -29.51 3.54 10.16
CA LEU A 74 -28.19 3.00 10.49
C LEU A 74 -27.43 2.51 9.26
N VAL A 75 -28.12 1.79 8.36
CA VAL A 75 -27.52 1.31 7.10
C VAL A 75 -27.10 2.49 6.22
N ALA A 76 -28.00 3.47 6.03
CA ALA A 76 -27.68 4.66 5.24
C ALA A 76 -26.53 5.48 5.84
N ALA A 77 -26.43 5.56 7.18
CA ALA A 77 -25.34 6.25 7.86
C ALA A 77 -23.99 5.52 7.72
N ALA A 78 -23.99 4.18 7.76
CA ALA A 78 -22.79 3.38 7.52
C ALA A 78 -22.27 3.58 6.09
N ASP A 79 -23.16 3.44 5.09
CA ASP A 79 -22.82 3.67 3.68
C ASP A 79 -22.34 5.11 3.44
N ASN A 80 -22.98 6.08 4.08
CA ASN A 80 -22.57 7.48 3.99
C ASN A 80 -21.13 7.69 4.48
N ARG A 81 -20.77 7.11 5.64
CA ARG A 81 -19.40 7.19 6.17
C ARG A 81 -18.40 6.53 5.21
N SER A 82 -18.76 5.39 4.63
CA SER A 82 -17.89 4.67 3.71
C SER A 82 -17.60 5.47 2.44
N VAL A 83 -18.63 6.09 1.86
CA VAL A 83 -18.45 6.94 0.67
C VAL A 83 -17.76 8.25 1.01
N ALA A 84 -18.07 8.87 2.15
CA ALA A 84 -17.36 10.07 2.60
C ALA A 84 -15.86 9.81 2.79
N ARG A 85 -15.47 8.59 3.21
CA ARG A 85 -14.05 8.21 3.26
C ARG A 85 -13.48 8.00 1.87
N ALA A 86 -14.17 7.28 0.99
CA ALA A 86 -13.69 7.02 -0.37
C ALA A 86 -13.50 8.30 -1.21
N VAL A 87 -14.41 9.28 -1.08
CA VAL A 87 -14.28 10.59 -1.75
C VAL A 87 -13.05 11.34 -1.24
N ARG A 88 -12.85 11.42 0.08
CA ARG A 88 -11.66 12.04 0.68
C ARG A 88 -10.36 11.33 0.28
N ASP A 89 -10.38 10.01 0.23
CA ASP A 89 -9.24 9.22 -0.24
C ASP A 89 -8.89 9.57 -1.70
N ALA A 90 -9.90 9.72 -2.56
CA ALA A 90 -9.68 10.12 -3.95
C ALA A 90 -9.15 11.56 -4.11
N GLU A 91 -9.61 12.49 -3.28
CA GLU A 91 -9.07 13.87 -3.23
C GLU A 91 -7.60 13.90 -2.78
N LEU A 92 -7.26 13.12 -1.75
CA LEU A 92 -5.88 13.00 -1.27
C LEU A 92 -4.96 12.43 -2.36
N VAL A 93 -5.41 11.37 -3.05
CA VAL A 93 -4.66 10.74 -4.14
C VAL A 93 -4.50 11.71 -5.32
N LEU A 94 -5.56 12.44 -5.70
CA LEU A 94 -5.49 13.45 -6.77
C LEU A 94 -4.45 14.52 -6.47
N ASN A 95 -4.46 15.06 -5.25
CA ASN A 95 -3.50 16.07 -4.82
C ASN A 95 -2.06 15.53 -4.78
N ALA A 96 -1.86 14.31 -4.25
CA ALA A 96 -0.53 13.69 -4.18
C ALA A 96 0.03 13.31 -5.56
N SER A 97 -0.82 13.10 -6.55
CA SER A 97 -0.44 12.74 -7.92
C SER A 97 -0.19 13.94 -8.85
N GLU A 98 -0.35 15.17 -8.34
CA GLU A 98 -0.13 16.37 -9.13
C GLU A 98 1.36 16.49 -9.51
N GLY A 99 1.64 16.57 -10.81
CA GLY A 99 3.02 16.63 -11.32
C GLY A 99 3.70 15.27 -11.50
N GLU A 100 3.26 14.23 -10.79
CA GLU A 100 3.79 12.86 -10.90
C GLU A 100 3.23 12.11 -12.12
N VAL A 101 1.99 12.40 -12.52
CA VAL A 101 1.37 11.74 -13.68
C VAL A 101 1.88 12.36 -14.98
N GLU A 102 2.67 11.61 -15.74
CA GLU A 102 3.23 12.05 -17.03
C GLU A 102 2.14 12.48 -18.04
N ASN A 103 1.05 11.70 -18.11
CA ASN A 103 -0.05 11.98 -19.03
C ASN A 103 -1.08 12.94 -18.41
N ARG A 104 -0.96 14.23 -18.73
CA ARG A 104 -1.92 15.26 -18.29
C ARG A 104 -3.39 14.98 -18.64
N GLY A 105 -3.65 14.22 -19.71
CA GLY A 105 -5.01 13.81 -20.08
C GLY A 105 -5.61 12.81 -19.07
N VAL A 106 -4.80 11.89 -18.55
CA VAL A 106 -5.20 10.95 -17.48
C VAL A 106 -5.50 11.72 -16.20
N TYR A 107 -4.62 12.66 -15.82
CA TYR A 107 -4.82 13.49 -14.64
C TYR A 107 -6.14 14.28 -14.70
N ARG A 108 -6.41 14.99 -15.80
CA ARG A 108 -7.69 15.72 -15.99
C ARG A 108 -8.92 14.81 -15.99
N SER A 109 -8.79 13.60 -16.52
CA SER A 109 -9.88 12.62 -16.47
C SER A 109 -10.15 12.16 -15.03
N ALA A 110 -9.10 11.94 -14.24
CA ALA A 110 -9.24 11.58 -12.83
C ALA A 110 -9.86 12.72 -12.01
N GLU A 111 -9.42 13.96 -12.24
CA GLU A 111 -10.01 15.17 -11.65
C GLU A 111 -11.52 15.25 -11.92
N ALA A 112 -11.94 15.06 -13.17
CA ALA A 112 -13.36 15.04 -13.53
C ALA A 112 -14.15 13.91 -12.82
N HIS A 113 -13.50 12.77 -12.53
CA HIS A 113 -14.10 11.70 -11.74
C HIS A 113 -14.22 12.07 -10.26
N VAL A 114 -13.23 12.76 -9.65
CA VAL A 114 -13.33 13.29 -8.28
C VAL A 114 -14.47 14.33 -8.19
N ASP A 115 -14.56 15.25 -9.15
CA ASP A 115 -15.65 16.22 -9.23
C ASP A 115 -17.02 15.54 -9.34
N ASN A 116 -17.12 14.50 -10.18
CA ASN A 116 -18.33 13.70 -10.29
C ASN A 116 -18.67 12.98 -8.99
N ALA A 117 -17.66 12.45 -8.29
CA ALA A 117 -17.85 11.81 -6.99
C ALA A 117 -18.45 12.78 -5.98
N ASN A 118 -17.85 13.97 -5.85
CA ASN A 118 -18.33 15.05 -4.98
C ASN A 118 -19.77 15.46 -5.31
N ARG A 119 -20.07 15.74 -6.59
CA ARG A 119 -21.43 16.10 -7.02
C ARG A 119 -22.47 15.03 -6.67
N GLN A 120 -22.13 13.75 -6.78
CA GLN A 120 -23.04 12.67 -6.42
C GLN A 120 -23.15 12.51 -4.89
N PHE A 121 -22.06 12.67 -4.17
CA PHE A 121 -22.06 12.64 -2.70
C PHE A 121 -22.97 13.74 -2.13
N ASP A 122 -22.89 14.97 -2.65
CA ASP A 122 -23.76 16.08 -2.24
C ASP A 122 -25.24 15.82 -2.56
N ARG A 123 -25.53 15.23 -3.72
CA ARG A 123 -26.90 14.82 -4.07
C ARG A 123 -27.43 13.76 -3.11
N ALA A 124 -26.57 12.84 -2.66
CA ALA A 124 -26.93 11.86 -1.66
C ALA A 124 -27.18 12.52 -0.30
N GLN A 125 -26.34 13.46 0.15
CA GLN A 125 -26.55 14.21 1.40
C GLN A 125 -27.91 14.92 1.40
N ARG A 126 -28.23 15.67 0.35
CA ARG A 126 -29.54 16.32 0.20
C ARG A 126 -30.73 15.35 0.19
N THR A 127 -30.50 14.09 -0.17
CA THR A 127 -31.54 13.05 -0.12
C THR A 127 -31.67 12.46 1.28
N LEU A 128 -30.55 12.31 2.01
CA LEU A 128 -30.55 11.90 3.41
C LEU A 128 -31.18 12.97 4.32
N GLU A 129 -30.90 14.24 4.06
CA GLU A 129 -31.52 15.39 4.76
C GLU A 129 -33.04 15.34 4.63
N ARG A 130 -33.56 15.26 3.39
CA ARG A 130 -35.00 15.09 3.14
C ARG A 130 -35.59 13.86 3.83
N ALA A 131 -34.81 12.79 3.97
CA ALA A 131 -35.24 11.57 4.63
C ALA A 131 -35.36 11.75 6.14
N ASN A 132 -34.53 12.60 6.75
CA ASN A 132 -34.62 12.98 8.16
C ASN A 132 -35.84 13.88 8.43
N ASP A 133 -36.26 14.66 7.44
CA ASP A 133 -37.49 15.47 7.49
C ASP A 133 -38.76 14.69 7.14
N SER A 134 -38.62 13.41 6.75
CA SER A 134 -39.71 12.53 6.36
C SER A 134 -39.92 11.43 7.41
N SER A 135 -41.03 10.69 7.31
CA SER A 135 -41.31 9.54 8.19
C SER A 135 -41.79 8.30 7.44
N GLY A 136 -41.72 7.14 8.11
CA GLY A 136 -42.26 5.86 7.65
C GLY A 136 -41.77 5.46 6.25
N ARG A 137 -42.71 5.10 5.36
CA ARG A 137 -42.39 4.63 4.01
C ARG A 137 -41.64 5.65 3.17
N GLN A 138 -41.84 6.94 3.41
CA GLN A 138 -41.19 8.00 2.64
C GLN A 138 -39.71 8.12 3.01
N ALA A 139 -39.41 8.20 4.31
CA ALA A 139 -38.04 8.25 4.82
C ALA A 139 -37.21 7.05 4.34
N ILE A 140 -37.76 5.83 4.47
CA ILE A 140 -37.09 4.59 4.04
C ILE A 140 -36.78 4.61 2.53
N ARG A 141 -37.73 5.03 1.68
CA ARG A 141 -37.51 5.14 0.22
C ARG A 141 -36.41 6.14 -0.11
N GLN A 142 -36.40 7.29 0.54
CA GLN A 142 -35.39 8.31 0.31
C GLN A 142 -34.00 7.84 0.76
N ARG A 143 -33.88 7.13 1.88
CA ARG A 143 -32.61 6.51 2.30
C ARG A 143 -32.13 5.46 1.29
N ALA A 144 -33.01 4.58 0.79
CA ALA A 144 -32.65 3.63 -0.27
C ALA A 144 -32.19 4.33 -1.56
N GLN A 145 -32.82 5.45 -1.92
CA GLN A 145 -32.41 6.26 -3.07
C GLN A 145 -31.04 6.91 -2.82
N ALA A 146 -30.80 7.46 -1.63
CA ALA A 146 -29.53 8.05 -1.24
C ALA A 146 -28.38 7.03 -1.35
N ILE A 147 -28.58 5.79 -0.85
CA ILE A 147 -27.58 4.72 -0.95
C ILE A 147 -27.22 4.41 -2.42
N ARG A 148 -28.18 4.41 -3.34
CA ARG A 148 -27.89 4.23 -4.78
C ARG A 148 -27.05 5.36 -5.35
N THR A 149 -27.26 6.58 -4.89
CA THR A 149 -26.46 7.75 -5.27
C THR A 149 -25.05 7.67 -4.66
N LEU A 150 -24.94 7.28 -3.38
CA LEU A 150 -23.67 7.02 -2.70
C LEU A 150 -22.84 5.97 -3.45
N ARG A 151 -23.45 4.88 -3.92
CA ARG A 151 -22.79 3.89 -4.79
C ARG A 151 -22.14 4.54 -6.03
N THR A 152 -22.83 5.49 -6.63
CA THR A 152 -22.32 6.19 -7.82
C THR A 152 -21.12 7.06 -7.44
N ALA A 153 -21.21 7.83 -6.35
CA ALA A 153 -20.09 8.61 -5.83
C ALA A 153 -18.86 7.74 -5.54
N TYR A 154 -19.05 6.60 -4.85
CA TYR A 154 -18.00 5.63 -4.57
C TYR A 154 -17.30 5.12 -5.85
N ARG A 155 -18.09 4.76 -6.88
CA ARG A 155 -17.53 4.28 -8.16
C ARG A 155 -16.68 5.35 -8.84
N GLN A 156 -17.15 6.60 -8.82
CA GLN A 156 -16.41 7.72 -9.40
C GLN A 156 -15.10 7.97 -8.65
N ALA A 157 -15.13 7.96 -7.31
CA ALA A 157 -13.94 8.11 -6.47
C ALA A 157 -12.90 7.00 -6.74
N HIS A 158 -13.34 5.73 -6.78
CA HIS A 158 -12.43 4.61 -7.07
C HIS A 158 -11.91 4.62 -8.51
N GLN A 159 -12.70 5.08 -9.48
CA GLN A 159 -12.25 5.23 -10.86
C GLN A 159 -11.14 6.29 -10.96
N ALA A 160 -11.25 7.40 -10.23
CA ALA A 160 -10.21 8.43 -10.17
C ALA A 160 -8.91 7.85 -9.59
N MET A 161 -8.97 7.24 -8.39
CA MET A 161 -7.79 6.62 -7.77
C MET A 161 -7.15 5.59 -8.69
N HIS A 162 -7.94 4.78 -9.38
CA HIS A 162 -7.45 3.77 -10.32
C HIS A 162 -6.77 4.35 -11.57
N MET A 163 -7.24 5.51 -12.06
CA MET A 163 -6.58 6.20 -13.17
C MET A 163 -5.25 6.81 -12.75
N LEU A 164 -5.19 7.42 -11.56
CA LEU A 164 -4.00 8.08 -11.04
C LEU A 164 -2.92 7.07 -10.69
N ASP A 165 -3.30 5.98 -10.04
CA ASP A 165 -2.40 4.91 -9.65
C ASP A 165 -1.75 4.23 -10.86
N ARG A 166 -2.49 4.05 -11.96
CA ARG A 166 -1.91 3.61 -13.24
C ARG A 166 -1.03 4.66 -13.92
N GLY A 167 -1.16 5.92 -13.54
CA GLY A 167 -0.37 7.02 -14.06
C GLY A 167 0.96 7.21 -13.32
N THR A 168 1.03 6.83 -12.04
CA THR A 168 2.23 6.92 -11.18
C THR A 168 2.95 5.59 -11.03
N GLY A 169 2.21 4.47 -11.00
CA GLY A 169 2.73 3.12 -10.74
C GLY A 169 3.05 2.84 -9.28
N THR A 170 3.33 1.57 -8.99
CA THR A 170 3.89 1.12 -7.71
C THR A 170 5.40 1.33 -7.72
N THR A 171 5.96 1.81 -6.61
CA THR A 171 7.42 1.92 -6.43
C THR A 171 7.87 0.96 -5.34
N VAL A 172 8.94 0.20 -5.62
CA VAL A 172 9.59 -0.72 -4.67
C VAL A 172 11.05 -0.35 -4.60
N TRP A 173 11.60 -0.22 -3.39
CA TRP A 173 13.03 -0.01 -3.19
C TRP A 173 13.55 -0.71 -1.94
N VAL A 174 14.87 -0.86 -1.87
CA VAL A 174 15.57 -1.41 -0.72
C VAL A 174 16.36 -0.30 -0.06
N ALA A 175 16.11 -0.04 1.23
CA ALA A 175 16.71 1.09 1.94
C ALA A 175 18.21 0.87 2.25
N ASP A 176 18.58 -0.32 2.74
CA ASP A 176 19.97 -0.68 3.02
C ASP A 176 20.52 -1.56 1.89
N ARG A 177 21.40 -0.96 1.09
CA ARG A 177 22.04 -1.57 -0.09
C ARG A 177 23.54 -1.80 0.09
N SER A 178 24.10 -1.45 1.26
CA SER A 178 25.52 -1.64 1.53
C SER A 178 25.85 -3.10 1.79
N ASP A 179 27.04 -3.54 1.45
CA ASP A 179 27.46 -4.92 1.69
C ASP A 179 27.50 -5.37 3.16
N PRO A 180 27.14 -6.63 3.45
CA PRO A 180 27.22 -7.17 4.79
C PRO A 180 28.67 -7.46 5.20
N ILE A 181 29.06 -7.03 6.40
CA ILE A 181 30.38 -7.33 6.96
C ILE A 181 30.51 -8.84 7.22
N ARG A 182 31.50 -9.48 6.61
CA ARG A 182 31.81 -10.91 6.79
C ARG A 182 33.00 -11.12 7.71
N ASN A 183 32.74 -11.49 8.97
CA ASN A 183 33.78 -11.80 9.96
C ASN A 183 34.33 -13.24 9.78
N GLY A 184 34.84 -13.57 8.59
CA GLY A 184 35.48 -14.87 8.30
C GLY A 184 34.53 -16.07 8.13
N THR A 185 33.21 -15.87 8.25
CA THR A 185 32.20 -16.90 7.97
C THR A 185 31.75 -16.85 6.51
N ARG A 186 31.62 -18.03 5.88
CA ARG A 186 31.12 -18.13 4.48
C ARG A 186 29.69 -17.60 4.34
N ALA A 187 28.82 -17.95 5.29
CA ALA A 187 27.43 -17.50 5.28
C ALA A 187 27.18 -16.34 6.26
N VAL A 188 26.31 -15.41 5.88
CA VAL A 188 25.85 -14.30 6.73
C VAL A 188 24.34 -14.10 6.61
N ASN A 189 23.68 -13.78 7.72
CA ASN A 189 22.27 -13.39 7.72
C ASN A 189 22.18 -11.87 7.63
N ARG A 190 21.42 -11.37 6.66
CA ARG A 190 21.17 -9.94 6.44
C ARG A 190 19.68 -9.66 6.62
N THR A 191 19.35 -8.49 7.17
CA THR A 191 17.98 -7.97 7.13
C THR A 191 17.90 -6.92 6.03
N VAL A 192 17.11 -7.19 5.01
CA VAL A 192 16.80 -6.28 3.91
C VAL A 192 15.53 -5.52 4.29
N LEU A 193 15.61 -4.19 4.35
CA LEU A 193 14.45 -3.33 4.55
C LEU A 193 13.86 -2.98 3.20
N VAL A 194 12.69 -3.54 2.90
CA VAL A 194 11.95 -3.29 1.67
C VAL A 194 10.93 -2.19 1.95
N GLU A 195 10.95 -1.15 1.13
CA GLU A 195 9.98 -0.08 1.16
C GLU A 195 9.13 -0.12 -0.12
N VAL A 196 7.83 0.00 0.07
CA VAL A 196 6.83 -0.05 -1.01
C VAL A 196 5.93 1.17 -0.88
N SER A 197 5.75 1.89 -1.98
CA SER A 197 4.83 3.02 -2.09
C SER A 197 3.88 2.82 -3.26
N ASP A 198 2.60 3.07 -3.01
CA ASP A 198 1.51 2.86 -3.95
C ASP A 198 0.34 3.79 -3.58
N LEU A 199 -0.42 4.29 -4.56
CA LEU A 199 -1.57 5.15 -4.25
C LEU A 199 -2.74 4.34 -3.66
N ARG A 200 -2.78 3.03 -3.94
CA ARG A 200 -3.80 2.08 -3.50
C ARG A 200 -3.16 0.82 -2.91
N PRO A 201 -2.47 0.92 -1.76
CA PRO A 201 -1.70 -0.17 -1.15
C PRO A 201 -2.49 -1.46 -0.87
N TRP A 202 -3.81 -1.38 -0.81
CA TRP A 202 -4.70 -2.53 -0.65
C TRP A 202 -4.87 -3.40 -1.90
N THR A 203 -4.39 -2.96 -3.07
CA THR A 203 -4.32 -3.80 -4.28
C THR A 203 -3.02 -4.60 -4.34
N LEU A 204 -2.05 -4.29 -3.49
CA LEU A 204 -0.81 -5.05 -3.40
C LEU A 204 -1.08 -6.46 -2.85
N GLY A 205 -0.52 -7.45 -3.54
CA GLY A 205 -0.62 -8.87 -3.28
C GLY A 205 0.57 -9.39 -2.49
N ASN A 206 1.41 -10.21 -3.14
CA ASN A 206 2.52 -10.90 -2.48
C ASN A 206 3.83 -10.14 -2.63
N LEU A 207 4.60 -10.12 -1.54
CA LEU A 207 6.02 -9.81 -1.52
C LEU A 207 6.80 -11.11 -1.76
N THR A 208 7.66 -11.10 -2.77
CA THR A 208 8.55 -12.19 -3.15
C THR A 208 9.99 -11.73 -3.00
N VAL A 209 10.86 -12.62 -2.49
CA VAL A 209 12.31 -12.35 -2.40
C VAL A 209 13.06 -13.56 -2.90
N SER A 210 13.94 -13.33 -3.87
CA SER A 210 14.87 -14.31 -4.41
C SER A 210 16.31 -13.88 -4.18
N VAL A 211 17.18 -14.86 -3.94
CA VAL A 211 18.63 -14.68 -3.80
C VAL A 211 19.27 -15.60 -4.83
N ASP A 212 20.06 -15.03 -5.74
CA ASP A 212 20.76 -15.74 -6.82
C ASP A 212 19.81 -16.56 -7.71
N GLY A 213 18.65 -15.97 -8.02
CA GLY A 213 17.59 -16.61 -8.80
C GLY A 213 16.72 -17.63 -8.05
N GLU A 214 17.08 -18.02 -6.83
CA GLU A 214 16.27 -18.95 -6.02
C GLU A 214 15.29 -18.19 -5.13
N GLN A 215 13.99 -18.46 -5.26
CA GLN A 215 12.96 -17.86 -4.40
C GLN A 215 13.13 -18.34 -2.95
N ARG A 216 13.48 -17.41 -2.05
CA ARG A 216 13.67 -17.68 -0.62
C ARG A 216 12.41 -17.40 0.20
N MET A 217 11.57 -16.47 -0.25
CA MET A 217 10.38 -16.06 0.49
C MET A 217 9.25 -15.62 -0.44
N GLU A 218 8.02 -15.96 -0.07
CA GLU A 218 6.81 -15.34 -0.58
C GLU A 218 5.80 -15.18 0.57
N ARG A 219 5.24 -13.98 0.73
CA ARG A 219 4.21 -13.71 1.74
C ARG A 219 3.25 -12.60 1.29
N PRO A 220 1.98 -12.62 1.73
CA PRO A 220 1.08 -11.49 1.53
C PRO A 220 1.66 -10.21 2.13
N LEU A 221 1.66 -9.12 1.37
CA LEU A 221 2.02 -7.81 1.87
C LEU A 221 0.88 -7.30 2.75
N ARG A 222 1.18 -6.96 4.00
CA ARG A 222 0.21 -6.33 4.91
C ARG A 222 0.63 -4.89 5.12
N THR A 223 -0.11 -3.95 4.55
CA THR A 223 0.05 -2.54 4.88
C THR A 223 -0.58 -2.27 6.24
N VAL A 224 0.03 -1.38 7.02
CA VAL A 224 -0.34 -1.14 8.43
C VAL A 224 -1.72 -0.49 8.54
N GLY A 225 -2.22 0.13 7.47
CA GLY A 225 -3.59 0.56 7.34
C GLY A 225 -4.19 0.24 5.97
N GLY A 226 -5.44 0.69 5.84
CA GLY A 226 -6.25 0.54 4.64
C GLY A 226 -6.47 1.85 3.90
N GLY A 227 -5.70 2.92 4.17
CA GLY A 227 -5.80 4.18 3.43
C GLY A 227 -4.97 4.23 2.16
N PRO A 228 -5.18 5.24 1.30
CA PRO A 228 -4.28 5.52 0.18
C PRO A 228 -2.96 6.11 0.69
N LEU A 229 -1.92 6.06 -0.14
CA LEU A 229 -0.61 6.68 0.13
C LEU A 229 0.13 6.13 1.36
N GLU A 230 -0.25 4.95 1.84
CA GLU A 230 0.41 4.35 3.00
C GLU A 230 1.64 3.57 2.56
N ASN A 231 2.83 4.10 2.90
CA ASN A 231 4.09 3.39 2.67
C ASN A 231 4.19 2.16 3.57
N GLY A 232 4.61 1.04 2.97
CA GLY A 232 4.88 -0.20 3.69
C GLY A 232 6.37 -0.44 3.82
N THR A 233 6.89 -0.47 5.06
CA THR A 233 8.26 -0.93 5.33
C THR A 233 8.22 -2.35 5.88
N VAL A 234 8.96 -3.24 5.23
CA VAL A 234 8.90 -4.67 5.49
C VAL A 234 10.30 -5.24 5.67
N PRO A 235 10.68 -5.67 6.90
CA PRO A 235 11.96 -6.32 7.12
C PRO A 235 11.92 -7.76 6.61
N VAL A 236 12.89 -8.12 5.78
CA VAL A 236 13.10 -9.46 5.24
C VAL A 236 14.45 -9.99 5.67
N ARG A 237 14.49 -11.15 6.33
CA ARG A 237 15.75 -11.81 6.65
C ARG A 237 16.15 -12.74 5.50
N VAL A 238 17.33 -12.53 4.95
CA VAL A 238 17.92 -13.36 3.90
C VAL A 238 19.23 -13.97 4.40
N ARG A 239 19.49 -15.19 3.97
CA ARG A 239 20.76 -15.88 4.23
C ARG A 239 21.56 -15.88 2.94
N LEU A 240 22.76 -15.31 3.01
CA LEU A 240 23.70 -15.21 1.89
C LEU A 240 24.78 -16.27 2.10
N THR A 241 24.99 -17.15 1.12
CA THR A 241 25.93 -18.28 1.20
C THR A 241 27.26 -17.98 0.54
N ASP A 242 27.22 -17.21 -0.54
CA ASP A 242 28.36 -16.87 -1.36
C ASP A 242 28.80 -15.44 -1.09
N ARG A 243 30.01 -15.06 -1.51
CA ARG A 243 30.51 -13.69 -1.32
C ARG A 243 29.69 -12.71 -2.16
N VAL A 244 29.55 -13.03 -3.45
CA VAL A 244 28.74 -12.32 -4.44
C VAL A 244 27.31 -12.83 -4.40
N ASN A 245 26.32 -11.95 -4.30
CA ASN A 245 24.90 -12.33 -4.33
C ASN A 245 24.08 -11.25 -5.05
N GLU A 246 23.03 -11.68 -5.75
CA GLU A 246 21.98 -10.81 -6.26
C GLU A 246 20.67 -11.06 -5.50
N ILE A 247 20.14 -10.02 -4.85
CA ILE A 247 18.87 -10.07 -4.15
C ILE A 247 17.83 -9.35 -4.99
N VAL A 248 16.80 -10.06 -5.42
CA VAL A 248 15.66 -9.48 -6.14
C VAL A 248 14.43 -9.53 -5.25
N VAL A 249 13.86 -8.37 -4.99
CA VAL A 249 12.61 -8.18 -4.26
C VAL A 249 11.53 -7.83 -5.27
N GLY A 250 10.38 -8.50 -5.21
CA GLY A 250 9.25 -8.23 -6.09
C GLY A 250 7.94 -8.10 -5.33
N VAL A 251 7.12 -7.13 -5.71
CA VAL A 251 5.75 -6.97 -5.22
C VAL A 251 4.80 -7.11 -6.39
N THR A 252 3.76 -7.92 -6.21
CA THR A 252 2.68 -8.04 -7.21
C THR A 252 1.59 -7.04 -6.86
N ASP A 253 1.26 -6.12 -7.75
CA ASP A 253 0.03 -5.35 -7.71
C ASP A 253 -1.09 -6.12 -8.42
N THR A 254 -2.18 -6.37 -7.70
CA THR A 254 -3.34 -7.10 -8.22
C THR A 254 -4.35 -6.19 -8.91
N ASP A 255 -4.05 -4.88 -9.02
CA ASP A 255 -4.91 -3.97 -9.73
C ASP A 255 -5.13 -4.39 -11.19
N ARG A 256 -6.37 -4.79 -11.50
CA ARG A 256 -6.75 -5.22 -12.85
C ARG A 256 -7.29 -4.04 -13.64
N LYS A 257 -6.85 -3.92 -14.90
CA LYS A 257 -7.52 -3.07 -15.89
C LYS A 257 -9.00 -3.48 -16.01
N PRO A 258 -9.96 -2.55 -15.91
CA PRO A 258 -11.35 -2.81 -16.26
C PRO A 258 -11.42 -3.35 -17.69
N GLY A 259 -11.96 -4.56 -17.88
CA GLY A 259 -12.17 -5.17 -19.20
C GLY A 259 -11.05 -6.07 -19.73
N LYS A 260 -10.02 -6.43 -18.93
CA LYS A 260 -9.09 -7.52 -19.26
C LYS A 260 -9.26 -8.70 -18.30
N ASP A 261 -9.85 -9.78 -18.79
CA ASP A 261 -9.88 -11.08 -18.11
C ASP A 261 -8.54 -11.78 -18.35
N GLY A 262 -7.59 -11.58 -17.44
CA GLY A 262 -6.30 -12.25 -17.42
C GLY A 262 -5.77 -12.31 -15.98
N ALA A 263 -5.12 -13.41 -15.61
CA ALA A 263 -4.67 -13.69 -14.25
C ALA A 263 -3.37 -12.94 -13.82
N GLY A 264 -2.90 -11.96 -14.58
CA GLY A 264 -1.62 -11.28 -14.31
C GLY A 264 -1.80 -9.97 -13.56
N GLY A 265 -1.36 -9.92 -12.30
CA GLY A 265 -1.00 -8.65 -11.65
C GLY A 265 0.32 -8.12 -12.19
N GLU A 266 0.55 -6.81 -12.08
CA GLU A 266 1.84 -6.22 -12.43
C GLU A 266 2.86 -6.56 -11.35
N ARG A 267 4.07 -6.99 -11.74
CA ARG A 267 5.14 -7.28 -10.78
C ARG A 267 6.20 -6.20 -10.88
N VAL A 268 6.35 -5.42 -9.83
CA VAL A 268 7.40 -4.40 -9.68
C VAL A 268 8.53 -4.96 -8.84
N THR A 269 9.78 -4.75 -9.26
CA THR A 269 10.95 -5.32 -8.61
C THR A 269 12.02 -4.29 -8.26
N ALA A 270 12.72 -4.53 -7.16
CA ALA A 270 13.96 -3.87 -6.78
C ALA A 270 15.07 -4.92 -6.66
N THR A 271 16.23 -4.62 -7.23
CA THR A 271 17.41 -5.50 -7.18
C THR A 271 18.50 -4.84 -6.35
N VAL A 272 19.16 -5.62 -5.51
CA VAL A 272 20.38 -5.24 -4.79
C VAL A 272 21.49 -6.21 -5.17
N ARG A 273 22.64 -5.67 -5.54
CA ARG A 273 23.84 -6.44 -5.90
C ARG A 273 24.88 -6.29 -4.80
N LEU A 274 25.54 -7.37 -4.46
CA LEU A 274 26.46 -7.47 -3.34
C LEU A 274 27.67 -8.28 -3.77
N ASP A 275 28.88 -7.80 -3.54
CA ASP A 275 30.14 -8.49 -3.89
C ASP A 275 31.07 -8.74 -2.68
N GLY A 276 30.69 -8.20 -1.52
CA GLY A 276 31.37 -8.33 -0.24
C GLY A 276 32.55 -7.37 -0.03
N ASP A 277 32.63 -6.25 -0.73
CA ASP A 277 33.68 -5.24 -0.57
C ASP A 277 33.32 -4.11 0.43
N GLY A 278 32.04 -4.00 0.79
CA GLY A 278 31.54 -3.04 1.77
C GLY A 278 30.90 -1.78 1.18
N LEU A 279 30.83 -1.64 -0.14
CA LEU A 279 30.21 -0.52 -0.83
C LEU A 279 28.71 -0.73 -1.06
N ASN A 280 28.05 0.33 -1.53
CA ASN A 280 26.65 0.33 -1.94
C ASN A 280 26.64 0.27 -3.46
N ASP A 281 25.91 -0.70 -4.01
CA ASP A 281 25.84 -0.95 -5.46
C ASP A 281 25.46 0.27 -6.31
N THR A 282 24.68 1.20 -5.75
CA THR A 282 24.27 2.43 -6.45
C THR A 282 25.44 3.41 -6.53
N TYR A 283 26.25 3.49 -5.47
CA TYR A 283 27.46 4.33 -5.45
C TYR A 283 28.54 3.77 -6.38
N GLU A 284 28.65 2.44 -6.47
CA GLU A 284 29.55 1.76 -7.39
C GLU A 284 29.19 2.05 -8.85
N GLN A 285 27.92 1.89 -9.22
CA GLN A 285 27.47 2.13 -10.60
C GLN A 285 27.47 3.60 -11.00
N GLU A 286 26.94 4.49 -10.15
CA GLU A 286 26.73 5.90 -10.52
C GLU A 286 27.91 6.80 -10.16
N GLY A 287 28.67 6.42 -9.12
CA GLY A 287 29.78 7.23 -8.59
C GLY A 287 31.15 6.76 -9.06
N LEU A 288 31.43 5.45 -9.00
CA LEU A 288 32.76 4.90 -9.29
C LEU A 288 32.88 4.22 -10.66
N GLY A 289 31.76 3.87 -11.29
CA GLY A 289 31.71 3.06 -12.50
C GLY A 289 32.17 1.61 -12.31
N THR A 290 32.20 1.09 -11.08
CA THR A 290 32.59 -0.29 -10.77
C THR A 290 31.41 -1.26 -10.91
N ASP A 291 31.69 -2.54 -11.19
CA ASP A 291 30.68 -3.60 -11.23
C ASP A 291 30.36 -4.09 -9.81
N PRO A 292 29.13 -3.88 -9.30
CA PRO A 292 28.74 -4.27 -7.93
C PRO A 292 28.56 -5.78 -7.71
N LEU A 293 28.92 -6.60 -8.71
CA LEU A 293 29.04 -8.06 -8.57
C LEU A 293 30.47 -8.55 -8.71
N ASP A 294 31.43 -7.66 -8.97
CA ASP A 294 32.85 -7.98 -9.12
C ASP A 294 33.69 -7.21 -8.09
N PRO A 295 34.12 -7.87 -6.99
CA PRO A 295 34.83 -7.22 -5.89
C PRO A 295 36.22 -6.68 -6.25
N ASP A 296 36.73 -7.02 -7.44
CA ASP A 296 38.00 -6.55 -7.96
C ASP A 296 37.79 -5.67 -9.23
N SER A 297 36.59 -5.12 -9.42
CA SER A 297 36.26 -4.25 -10.56
C SER A 297 37.05 -2.94 -10.56
N ASP A 298 37.53 -2.54 -11.75
CA ASP A 298 38.25 -1.28 -11.95
C ASP A 298 37.30 -0.07 -11.86
N SER A 299 37.73 1.00 -11.18
CA SER A 299 36.97 2.25 -11.13
C SER A 299 37.34 3.16 -12.30
N ALA A 300 36.33 3.81 -12.90
CA ALA A 300 36.54 4.83 -13.91
C ALA A 300 37.22 6.11 -13.37
N GLU A 301 37.25 6.28 -12.05
CA GLU A 301 37.89 7.42 -11.36
C GLU A 301 39.40 7.25 -11.20
N THR A 302 39.95 6.06 -11.46
CA THR A 302 41.38 5.75 -11.35
C THR A 302 41.95 5.23 -12.67
N PRO A 303 43.09 5.75 -13.15
CA PRO A 303 43.71 5.29 -14.40
C PRO A 303 44.45 3.94 -14.28
N ASP A 304 44.57 3.39 -13.07
CA ASP A 304 45.29 2.14 -12.78
C ASP A 304 44.33 0.93 -12.83
N ASP A 305 44.79 -0.17 -13.41
CA ASP A 305 44.12 -1.49 -13.44
C ASP A 305 44.30 -2.18 -12.08
N GLU A 306 43.20 -2.40 -11.37
CA GLU A 306 43.13 -2.98 -10.03
C GLU A 306 42.70 -4.46 -10.06
N SER A 307 42.29 -4.98 -11.23
CA SER A 307 41.69 -6.30 -11.46
C SER A 307 42.56 -7.53 -11.12
N ALA A 308 43.82 -7.33 -10.72
CA ALA A 308 44.78 -8.41 -10.48
C ALA A 308 45.41 -8.43 -9.08
N ASN A 309 44.97 -7.56 -8.16
CA ASN A 309 45.71 -7.34 -6.91
C ASN A 309 45.22 -8.18 -5.71
N SER A 310 44.30 -9.14 -5.85
CA SER A 310 43.80 -10.00 -4.75
C SER A 310 43.38 -9.25 -3.47
N ARG A 311 43.19 -7.93 -3.54
CA ARG A 311 42.95 -7.04 -2.41
C ARG A 311 41.62 -6.37 -2.66
N SER A 312 40.59 -6.90 -2.01
CA SER A 312 39.30 -6.25 -1.78
C SER A 312 39.50 -4.77 -1.38
N ARG A 313 39.42 -3.85 -2.34
CA ARG A 313 39.80 -2.45 -2.14
C ARG A 313 38.87 -1.44 -2.81
N GLY A 314 37.63 -1.79 -3.19
CA GLY A 314 36.66 -0.76 -3.59
C GLY A 314 36.53 0.38 -2.55
N ARG A 315 36.70 0.07 -1.25
CA ARG A 315 36.78 1.08 -0.17
C ARG A 315 37.95 2.08 -0.26
N ALA A 316 39.05 1.75 -0.95
CA ALA A 316 40.21 2.62 -1.10
C ALA A 316 39.98 3.74 -2.13
N CYS A 317 39.13 3.52 -3.14
CA CYS A 317 38.76 4.51 -4.14
C CYS A 317 37.86 5.63 -3.57
N ALA A 318 37.15 5.37 -2.47
CA ALA A 318 36.27 6.34 -1.81
C ALA A 318 36.99 7.39 -0.93
N SER A 319 38.33 7.42 -0.90
CA SER A 319 39.09 8.47 -0.19
C SER A 319 39.66 9.50 -1.17
N PRO A 320 39.17 10.75 -1.20
CA PRO A 320 39.77 11.79 -1.99
C PRO A 320 41.06 12.26 -1.31
N GLY A 321 42.21 11.90 -1.89
CA GLY A 321 43.46 12.65 -1.72
C GLY A 321 44.41 12.18 -0.62
N GLY A 322 45.51 11.55 -1.06
CA GLY A 322 46.78 11.48 -0.35
C GLY A 322 47.90 11.11 -1.32
N PRO A 323 48.82 12.02 -1.68
CA PRO A 323 49.65 11.89 -2.87
C PRO A 323 50.78 10.86 -2.71
N ALA A 324 51.19 10.37 -3.86
CA ALA A 324 52.33 9.51 -4.10
C ALA A 324 53.64 10.00 -3.45
N GLY A 325 54.40 9.03 -2.93
CA GLY A 325 55.86 9.03 -2.99
C GLY A 325 56.61 9.80 -1.89
N THR A 326 57.13 9.06 -0.91
CA THR A 326 58.51 9.26 -0.44
C THR A 326 59.08 7.97 0.13
N ARG A 327 60.09 7.42 -0.54
CA ARG A 327 61.11 6.56 0.08
C ARG A 327 61.90 7.41 1.08
N PHE A 328 62.07 6.96 2.32
CA PHE A 328 63.31 7.18 3.08
C PHE A 328 63.49 6.04 4.09
N GLY A 329 64.69 5.45 4.09
CA GLY A 329 65.05 4.32 4.92
C GLY A 329 65.62 4.72 6.29
N ALA A 330 65.57 3.73 7.18
CA ALA A 330 66.50 3.37 8.25
C ALA A 330 66.91 4.38 9.35
N SER A 331 66.79 3.84 10.57
CA SER A 331 67.64 3.99 11.77
C SER A 331 67.24 5.00 12.86
N GLY A 332 67.17 4.50 14.11
CA GLY A 332 67.24 5.29 15.34
C GLY A 332 66.15 5.01 16.40
N SER A 333 66.33 3.98 17.25
CA SER A 333 65.67 3.86 18.57
C SER A 333 66.24 4.90 19.58
N PRO A 334 65.80 5.01 20.86
CA PRO A 334 64.48 4.84 21.52
C PRO A 334 64.06 6.05 22.45
N VAL A 335 62.76 6.13 22.82
CA VAL A 335 62.09 6.45 24.14
C VAL A 335 62.81 7.44 25.12
N PRO A 336 62.16 8.47 25.78
CA PRO A 336 61.06 8.23 26.73
C PRO A 336 59.97 9.31 27.01
N ALA A 337 58.83 8.77 27.48
CA ALA A 337 57.94 9.19 28.58
C ALA A 337 57.59 10.68 28.83
N GLY A 338 56.27 10.94 28.93
CA GLY A 338 55.69 11.74 30.02
C GLY A 338 54.82 12.94 29.62
N GLY A 339 53.60 13.01 30.18
CA GLY A 339 52.80 14.24 30.28
C GLY A 339 51.38 14.12 29.72
N ARG A 340 50.42 13.56 30.47
CA ARG A 340 49.44 14.24 31.35
C ARG A 340 48.18 14.74 30.64
N TYR A 341 47.08 14.07 30.97
CA TYR A 341 45.69 14.51 30.87
C TYR A 341 45.39 15.75 31.72
N ARG A 342 44.47 16.59 31.23
CA ARG A 342 43.50 17.50 31.92
C ARG A 342 42.96 18.46 30.84
N TRP A 343 41.67 18.70 30.61
CA TRP A 343 40.38 18.31 31.20
C TRP A 343 39.41 18.04 30.05
#